data_AF-A0A6N3EHF1-F1
#
_entry.id   AF-A0A6N3EHF1-F1
#
_cell.length_a   1.000
_cell.length_b   1.000
_cell.length_c   1.000
_cell.angle_alpha   90.00
_cell.angle_beta   90.00
_cell.angle_gamma   90.00
#
_symmetry.space_group_name_H-M   'P 1'
#
loop_
_entity.id
_entity.type
_entity.pdbx_description
1 polymer ?
#
loop_
_entity_poly.entity_id
_entity_poly.type
_entity_poly.pdbx_seq_one_letter_code
_entity_poly.pdbx_strand_id
1 'polypeptide(L)'
;MIVAEENKKRTAVWLTPGVIRRMDGWLEEDNCKTRSEFIEKALRFYMGYLAAEDTSEYLSRALVDTLRGTLADNENRLRTLLFKLCVEVNMMSHTVAAHFRADPVNRRELRAYAVDEVLRTNGKISFDDALDLQRQVYPDG
;
A
#
# COMPACT_ATOMS: atom_id res chain seq x y z
N MET A 1 26.04 -12.70 -30.72
CA MET A 1 26.86 -11.47 -30.64
C MET A 1 27.90 -11.72 -29.56
N ILE A 2 29.17 -11.90 -29.96
CA ILE A 2 30.25 -12.18 -29.02
C ILE A 2 30.58 -10.85 -28.33
N VAL A 3 30.29 -10.72 -27.04
CA VAL A 3 30.82 -9.63 -26.23
C VAL A 3 32.29 -9.97 -25.99
N ALA A 4 33.19 -9.27 -26.67
CA ALA A 4 34.61 -9.39 -26.40
C ALA A 4 34.86 -9.05 -24.92
N GLU A 5 35.54 -9.92 -24.18
CA GLU A 5 36.07 -9.60 -22.85
C GLU A 5 37.03 -8.41 -23.01
N GLU A 6 36.58 -7.25 -22.58
CA GLU A 6 37.41 -6.05 -22.55
C GLU A 6 38.53 -6.28 -21.51
N ASN A 7 39.78 -6.33 -21.97
CA ASN A 7 40.91 -6.66 -21.11
C ASN A 7 41.00 -5.68 -19.92
N LYS A 8 40.96 -6.22 -18.69
CA LYS A 8 41.07 -5.42 -17.45
C LYS A 8 42.35 -4.60 -17.45
N LYS A 9 42.22 -3.27 -17.35
CA LYS A 9 43.36 -2.35 -17.24
C LYS A 9 43.76 -2.17 -15.77
N ARG A 10 45.04 -2.40 -15.45
CA ARG A 10 45.55 -2.19 -14.08
C ARG A 10 45.76 -0.71 -13.81
N THR A 11 45.09 -0.20 -12.78
CA THR A 11 45.21 1.19 -12.31
C THR A 11 45.64 1.20 -10.85
N ALA A 12 46.63 2.01 -10.50
CA ALA A 12 47.06 2.19 -9.12
C ALA A 12 46.28 3.35 -8.48
N VAL A 13 45.68 3.10 -7.30
CA VAL A 13 44.93 4.10 -6.54
C VAL A 13 45.37 4.08 -5.08
N TRP A 14 45.35 5.25 -4.43
CA TRP A 14 45.63 5.37 -3.01
C TRP A 14 44.33 5.34 -2.23
N LEU A 15 44.19 4.38 -1.32
CA LEU A 15 43.04 4.24 -0.43
C LEU A 15 43.53 4.33 1.02
N THR A 16 42.72 4.93 1.89
CA THR A 16 43.07 4.99 3.31
C THR A 16 43.02 3.60 3.94
N PRO A 17 43.85 3.30 4.95
CA PRO A 17 43.86 1.98 5.59
C PRO A 17 42.50 1.56 6.16
N GLY A 18 41.69 2.52 6.60
CA GLY A 18 40.33 2.24 7.10
C GLY A 18 39.34 1.82 6.02
N VAL A 19 39.50 2.30 4.79
CA VAL A 19 38.69 1.85 3.64
C VAL A 19 39.12 0.46 3.20
N ILE A 20 40.43 0.20 3.16
CA ILE A 20 40.97 -1.14 2.82
C ILE A 20 40.46 -2.20 3.80
N ARG A 21 40.55 -1.94 5.11
CA ARG A 21 40.05 -2.88 6.13
C ARG A 21 38.55 -3.18 5.99
N ARG A 22 37.74 -2.16 5.70
CA ARG A 22 36.30 -2.36 5.48
C ARG A 22 36.03 -3.15 4.21
N MET A 23 36.69 -2.80 3.10
CA MET A 23 36.56 -3.55 1.85
C MET A 23 36.91 -5.03 2.04
N ASP A 24 38.00 -5.33 2.76
CA ASP A 24 38.41 -6.70 3.03
C ASP A 24 37.39 -7.46 3.88
N GLY A 25 36.80 -6.81 4.89
CA GLY A 25 35.79 -7.43 5.74
C GLY A 25 34.49 -7.78 5.00
N TRP A 26 34.13 -6.99 3.99
CA TRP A 26 32.89 -7.16 3.23
C TRP A 26 33.07 -7.99 1.95
N LEU A 27 34.29 -8.42 1.64
CA LEU A 27 34.63 -9.07 0.38
C LEU A 27 33.93 -10.42 0.24
N GLU A 28 33.90 -11.21 1.32
CA GLU A 28 33.20 -12.50 1.38
C GLU A 28 31.68 -12.32 1.48
N GLU A 29 31.21 -11.33 2.25
CA GLU A 29 29.78 -11.03 2.41
C GLU A 29 29.11 -10.61 1.08
N ASP A 30 29.83 -9.85 0.24
CA ASP A 30 29.37 -9.42 -1.10
C ASP A 30 29.61 -10.48 -2.21
N ASN A 31 30.08 -11.68 -1.85
CA ASN A 31 30.43 -12.76 -2.77
C ASN A 31 31.41 -12.31 -3.88
N CYS A 32 32.34 -11.40 -3.54
CA CYS A 32 33.43 -11.00 -4.41
C CYS A 32 34.63 -11.91 -4.23
N LYS A 33 35.32 -12.26 -5.32
CA LYS A 33 36.53 -13.10 -5.27
C LYS A 33 37.80 -12.27 -5.14
N THR A 34 37.75 -10.99 -5.52
CA THR A 34 38.92 -10.10 -5.53
C THR A 34 38.54 -8.67 -5.12
N ARG A 35 39.50 -7.93 -4.57
CA ARG A 35 39.33 -6.49 -4.30
C ARG A 35 38.99 -5.70 -5.56
N SER A 36 39.55 -6.10 -6.70
CA SER A 36 39.26 -5.46 -7.99
C SER A 36 37.79 -5.61 -8.38
N GLU A 37 37.18 -6.77 -8.15
CA GLU A 37 35.76 -7.00 -8.41
C GLU A 37 34.87 -6.16 -7.48
N PHE A 38 35.21 -6.09 -6.21
CA PHE A 38 34.51 -5.25 -5.24
C PHE A 38 34.58 -3.76 -5.62
N ILE A 39 35.78 -3.28 -5.98
CA ILE A 39 36.00 -1.90 -6.44
C ILE A 39 35.23 -1.64 -7.74
N GLU A 40 35.19 -2.59 -8.66
CA GLU A 40 34.46 -2.47 -9.92
C GLU A 40 32.94 -2.38 -9.70
N LYS A 41 32.37 -3.20 -8.79
CA LYS A 41 30.96 -3.09 -8.39
C LYS A 41 30.66 -1.76 -7.73
N ALA A 42 31.50 -1.31 -6.79
CA ALA A 42 31.34 -0.03 -6.09
C ALA A 42 31.42 1.16 -7.06
N LEU A 43 32.35 1.11 -8.03
CA LEU A 43 32.46 2.11 -9.09
C LEU A 43 31.24 2.10 -10.00
N ARG A 44 30.74 0.94 -10.41
CA ARG A 44 29.50 0.84 -11.21
C ARG A 44 28.31 1.40 -10.47
N PHE A 45 28.20 1.13 -9.17
CA PHE A 45 27.15 1.70 -8.33
C PHE A 45 27.28 3.23 -8.27
N TYR A 46 28.48 3.76 -8.03
CA TYR A 46 28.70 5.21 -7.96
C TYR A 46 28.53 5.90 -9.33
N MET A 47 28.96 5.28 -10.43
CA MET A 47 28.68 5.77 -11.78
C MET A 47 27.18 5.73 -12.09
N GLY A 48 26.47 4.70 -11.63
CA GLY A 48 25.01 4.63 -11.69
C GLY A 48 24.34 5.74 -10.87
N TYR A 49 24.88 6.05 -9.69
CA TYR A 49 24.46 7.19 -8.87
C TYR A 49 24.71 8.52 -9.59
N LEU A 50 25.89 8.74 -10.18
CA LEU A 50 26.21 9.97 -10.91
C LEU A 50 25.38 10.13 -12.20
N ALA A 51 25.16 9.03 -12.93
CA ALA A 51 24.23 9.02 -14.07
C ALA A 51 22.78 9.27 -13.63
N ALA A 52 22.43 8.86 -12.40
CA ALA A 52 21.13 9.14 -11.78
C ALA A 52 21.05 10.52 -11.11
N GLU A 53 22.16 11.19 -10.78
CA GLU A 53 22.16 12.63 -10.46
C GLU A 53 21.75 13.47 -11.69
N ASP A 54 21.95 12.94 -12.91
CA ASP A 54 21.37 13.48 -14.15
C ASP A 54 19.92 12.98 -14.40
N THR A 55 19.48 11.92 -13.71
CA THR A 55 18.17 11.27 -13.90
C THR A 55 17.60 10.70 -12.59
N SER A 56 17.03 11.56 -11.75
CA SER A 56 16.63 11.34 -10.34
C SER A 56 15.64 10.20 -9.98
N GLU A 57 15.38 9.18 -10.82
CA GLU A 57 14.14 8.40 -10.72
C GLU A 57 14.23 6.87 -10.58
N TYR A 58 15.36 6.18 -10.69
CA TYR A 58 15.26 4.73 -10.99
C TYR A 58 14.85 3.82 -9.82
N LEU A 59 15.38 4.00 -8.61
CA LEU A 59 14.95 3.19 -7.45
C LEU A 59 13.54 3.58 -6.98
N SER A 60 13.19 4.86 -7.07
CA SER A 60 11.87 5.37 -6.70
C SER A 60 10.80 4.94 -7.70
N ARG A 61 11.09 4.90 -9.00
CA ARG A 61 10.06 4.70 -10.02
C ARG A 61 9.54 3.27 -10.10
N ALA A 62 10.40 2.25 -10.06
CA ALA A 62 9.94 0.86 -10.02
C ALA A 62 9.11 0.56 -8.74
N LEU A 63 9.53 1.11 -7.60
CA LEU A 63 8.78 1.05 -6.35
C LEU A 63 7.43 1.79 -6.46
N VAL A 64 7.42 3.01 -7.00
CA VAL A 64 6.21 3.81 -7.22
C VAL A 64 5.25 3.12 -8.18
N ASP A 65 5.74 2.52 -9.25
CA ASP A 65 4.90 1.81 -10.22
C ASP A 65 4.31 0.53 -9.61
N THR A 66 5.08 -0.19 -8.79
CA THR A 66 4.56 -1.35 -8.03
C THR A 66 3.51 -0.94 -7.00
N LEU A 67 3.73 0.17 -6.29
CA LEU A 67 2.77 0.73 -5.33
C LEU A 67 1.50 1.18 -6.04
N ARG A 68 1.63 1.88 -7.17
CA ARG A 68 0.48 2.31 -8.00
C ARG A 68 -0.30 1.12 -8.54
N GLY A 69 0.38 0.06 -8.99
CA GLY A 69 -0.28 -1.18 -9.42
C GLY A 69 -1.07 -1.83 -8.27
N THR A 70 -0.45 -1.93 -7.09
CA THR A 70 -1.10 -2.49 -5.90
C THR A 70 -2.30 -1.64 -5.44
N LEU A 71 -2.20 -0.32 -5.51
CA LEU A 71 -3.32 0.59 -5.21
C LEU A 71 -4.45 0.42 -6.23
N ALA A 72 -4.15 0.38 -7.53
CA ALA A 72 -5.16 0.21 -8.57
C ALA A 72 -5.90 -1.14 -8.44
N ASP A 73 -5.20 -2.22 -8.12
CA ASP A 73 -5.80 -3.53 -7.86
C ASP A 73 -6.70 -3.50 -6.61
N ASN A 74 -6.25 -2.82 -5.55
CA ASN A 74 -7.06 -2.62 -4.35
C ASN A 74 -8.30 -1.78 -4.62
N GLU A 75 -8.21 -0.70 -5.40
CA GLU A 75 -9.35 0.13 -5.80
C GLU A 75 -10.37 -0.69 -6.59
N ASN A 76 -9.92 -1.52 -7.54
CA ASN A 76 -10.80 -2.41 -8.31
C ASN A 76 -11.49 -3.46 -7.43
N ARG A 77 -10.75 -4.05 -6.48
CA ARG A 77 -11.30 -5.01 -5.53
C ARG A 77 -12.31 -4.35 -4.59
N LEU A 78 -12.00 -3.17 -4.04
CA LEU A 78 -12.89 -2.39 -3.19
C LEU A 78 -14.16 -2.00 -3.94
N ARG A 79 -14.04 -1.53 -5.18
CA ARG A 79 -15.20 -1.23 -6.04
C ARG A 79 -16.11 -2.44 -6.22
N THR A 80 -15.53 -3.61 -6.46
CA THR A 80 -16.29 -4.87 -6.61
C THR A 80 -17.00 -5.28 -5.32
N LEU A 81 -16.30 -5.18 -4.18
CA LEU A 81 -16.86 -5.51 -2.87
C LEU A 81 -17.96 -4.52 -2.46
N LEU A 82 -17.75 -3.22 -2.67
CA LEU A 82 -18.77 -2.19 -2.41
C LEU A 82 -20.00 -2.39 -3.28
N PHE A 83 -19.83 -2.78 -4.55
CA PHE A 83 -20.97 -3.10 -5.40
C PHE A 83 -21.78 -4.28 -4.85
N LYS A 84 -21.12 -5.39 -4.48
CA LYS A 84 -21.79 -6.55 -3.87
C LYS A 84 -22.49 -6.17 -2.56
N LEU A 85 -21.83 -5.37 -1.71
CA LEU A 85 -22.43 -4.87 -0.48
C LEU A 85 -23.66 -4.00 -0.74
N CYS A 86 -23.62 -3.10 -1.73
CA CYS A 86 -24.77 -2.28 -2.12
C CYS A 86 -25.95 -3.15 -2.60
N VAL A 87 -25.68 -4.24 -3.33
CA VAL A 87 -26.72 -5.20 -3.74
C VAL A 87 -27.37 -5.84 -2.51
N GLU A 88 -26.59 -6.35 -1.57
CA GLU A 88 -27.11 -6.97 -0.34
C GLU A 88 -27.90 -5.97 0.53
N VAL A 89 -27.39 -4.73 0.68
CA VAL A 89 -28.08 -3.66 1.43
C VAL A 89 -29.39 -3.26 0.74
N ASN A 90 -29.43 -3.21 -0.60
CA ASN A 90 -30.64 -2.92 -1.35
C ASN A 90 -31.68 -4.05 -1.17
N MET A 91 -31.27 -5.31 -1.28
CA MET A 91 -32.14 -6.46 -1.04
C MET A 91 -32.69 -6.45 0.39
N MET A 92 -31.83 -6.24 1.39
CA MET A 92 -32.24 -6.12 2.79
C MET A 92 -33.24 -4.97 2.99
N SER A 93 -33.00 -3.81 2.38
CA SER A 93 -33.92 -2.66 2.44
C SER A 93 -35.29 -2.99 1.85
N HIS A 94 -35.34 -3.73 0.74
CA HIS A 94 -36.60 -4.18 0.13
C HIS A 94 -37.32 -5.22 1.00
N THR A 95 -36.58 -6.17 1.58
CA THR A 95 -37.14 -7.17 2.51
C THR A 95 -37.75 -6.51 3.75
N VAL A 96 -37.03 -5.57 4.36
CA VAL A 96 -37.50 -4.78 5.51
C VAL A 96 -38.74 -3.98 5.12
N ALA A 97 -38.71 -3.24 4.01
CA ALA A 97 -39.86 -2.47 3.54
C ALA A 97 -41.10 -3.34 3.25
N ALA A 98 -40.91 -4.56 2.75
CA ALA A 98 -41.99 -5.52 2.51
C ALA A 98 -42.56 -6.11 3.81
N HIS A 99 -41.82 -6.05 4.93
CA HIS A 99 -42.30 -6.45 6.26
C HIS A 99 -43.06 -5.34 6.97
N PHE A 100 -42.62 -4.08 6.88
CA PHE A 100 -43.25 -2.91 7.52
C PHE A 100 -44.50 -2.41 6.77
N ARG A 101 -45.37 -3.32 6.30
CA ARG A 101 -46.50 -3.13 5.35
C ARG A 101 -47.51 -1.98 5.62
N ALA A 102 -47.37 -1.14 6.64
CA ALA A 102 -48.34 -0.08 6.94
C ALA A 102 -47.85 1.13 7.74
N ASP A 103 -46.62 1.17 8.26
CA ASP A 103 -46.18 2.30 9.11
C ASP A 103 -45.31 3.29 8.31
N PRO A 104 -45.68 4.58 8.20
CA PRO A 104 -44.91 5.55 7.45
C PRO A 104 -43.61 5.89 8.18
N VAL A 105 -42.53 5.16 7.87
CA VAL A 105 -41.18 5.54 8.30
C VAL A 105 -40.79 6.85 7.61
N ASN A 106 -40.52 7.89 8.40
CA ASN A 106 -39.99 9.15 7.90
C ASN A 106 -38.52 8.97 7.45
N ARG A 107 -38.32 8.57 6.19
CA ARG A 107 -37.01 8.24 5.60
C ARG A 107 -35.98 9.36 5.73
N ARG A 108 -36.42 10.63 5.75
CA ARG A 108 -35.52 11.80 5.90
C ARG A 108 -34.94 11.89 7.31
N GLU A 109 -35.79 11.71 8.31
CA GLU A 109 -35.42 11.78 9.71
C GLU A 109 -34.54 10.60 10.11
N LEU A 110 -34.90 9.38 9.67
CA LEU A 110 -34.07 8.20 9.87
C LEU A 110 -32.68 8.36 9.23
N ARG A 111 -32.61 8.94 8.03
CA ARG A 111 -31.32 9.23 7.37
C ARG A 111 -30.52 10.29 8.14
N ALA A 112 -31.16 11.33 8.65
CA ALA A 112 -30.49 12.36 9.43
C ALA A 112 -29.90 11.77 10.72
N TYR A 113 -30.67 10.94 11.44
CA TYR A 113 -30.19 10.21 12.61
C TYR A 113 -29.00 9.31 12.28
N ALA A 114 -29.10 8.47 11.24
CA ALA A 114 -28.02 7.55 10.87
C ALA A 114 -26.73 8.28 10.47
N VAL A 115 -26.83 9.42 9.78
CA VAL A 115 -25.67 10.27 9.45
C VAL A 115 -25.05 10.88 10.71
N ASP A 116 -25.86 11.43 11.62
CA ASP A 116 -25.39 11.98 12.89
C ASP A 116 -24.69 10.91 13.74
N GLU A 117 -25.27 9.72 13.84
CA GLU A 117 -24.71 8.60 14.59
C GLU A 117 -23.34 8.18 14.05
N VAL A 118 -23.19 8.05 12.73
CA VAL A 118 -21.89 7.75 12.10
C VAL A 118 -20.86 8.83 12.42
N LEU A 119 -21.24 10.11 12.33
CA LEU A 119 -20.34 11.23 12.60
C LEU A 119 -19.91 11.26 14.07
N ARG A 120 -20.86 11.11 15.00
CA ARG A 120 -20.63 11.16 16.44
C ARG A 120 -19.82 9.97 16.96
N THR A 121 -19.99 8.80 16.34
CA THR A 121 -19.26 7.57 16.72
C THR A 121 -17.97 7.36 15.93
N ASN A 122 -17.68 8.21 14.95
CA ASN A 122 -16.60 8.03 13.99
C ASN A 122 -16.65 6.65 13.32
N GLY A 123 -17.86 6.21 12.96
CA GLY A 123 -18.16 4.92 12.33
C GLY A 123 -18.14 3.70 13.27
N LYS A 124 -17.96 3.87 14.58
CA LYS A 124 -18.03 2.77 15.55
C LYS A 124 -19.48 2.50 15.97
N ILE A 125 -20.18 1.72 15.16
CA ILE A 125 -21.59 1.35 15.42
C ILE A 125 -21.64 -0.04 16.06
N SER A 126 -22.34 -0.15 17.18
CA SER A 126 -22.63 -1.42 17.86
C SER A 126 -24.08 -1.85 17.59
N PHE A 127 -24.28 -3.13 17.32
CA PHE A 127 -25.63 -3.67 17.13
C PHE A 127 -26.43 -3.66 18.44
N ASP A 128 -25.79 -3.94 19.58
CA ASP A 128 -26.44 -3.95 20.89
C ASP A 128 -26.96 -2.56 21.25
N ASP A 129 -26.16 -1.52 21.00
CA ASP A 129 -26.55 -0.12 21.23
C ASP A 129 -27.74 0.28 20.35
N ALA A 130 -27.73 -0.14 19.08
CA ALA A 130 -28.83 0.11 18.17
C ALA A 130 -30.12 -0.60 18.60
N LEU A 131 -30.01 -1.83 19.13
CA LEU A 131 -31.14 -2.60 19.62
C LEU A 131 -31.77 -1.97 20.88
N ASP A 132 -30.94 -1.55 21.83
CA ASP A 132 -31.41 -0.91 23.05
C ASP A 132 -32.10 0.43 22.78
N LEU A 133 -31.60 1.20 21.80
CA LEU A 133 -32.22 2.45 21.38
C LEU A 133 -33.59 2.22 20.71
N GLN A 134 -33.72 1.20 19.86
CA GLN A 134 -35.01 0.88 19.23
C GLN A 134 -36.07 0.41 20.25
N ARG A 135 -35.65 -0.34 21.28
CA ARG A 135 -36.53 -0.75 22.40
C ARG A 135 -37.03 0.42 23.24
N GLN A 136 -36.27 1.50 23.35
CA GLN A 136 -36.71 2.71 24.06
C GLN A 136 -37.74 3.51 23.24
N VAL A 137 -37.65 3.47 21.90
CA VAL A 137 -38.55 4.19 21.00
C VAL A 137 -39.89 3.46 20.83
N TYR A 138 -39.88 2.13 20.87
CA TYR A 138 -41.08 1.28 20.83
C TYR A 138 -41.07 0.29 22.01
N PRO A 139 -41.53 0.71 23.21
CA PRO A 139 -41.49 -0.12 24.41
C PRO A 139 -42.52 -1.26 24.42
N ASP A 140 -43.59 -1.14 23.62
CA ASP A 140 -44.64 -2.14 23.47
C ASP A 140 -44.48 -2.84 22.10
N GLY A 141 -43.63 -3.86 22.04
CA GLY A 141 -43.50 -4.74 20.86
C GLY A 141 -44.69 -5.66 20.64
#